data_AF-W6HVR3-F1
#
_entry.id   AF-W6HVR3-F1
#
_cell.length_a   1.000
_cell.length_b   1.000
_cell.length_c   1.000
_cell.angle_alpha   90.00
_cell.angle_beta   90.00
_cell.angle_gamma   90.00
#
_symmetry.space_group_name_H-M   'P 1'
#
loop_
_entity.id
_entity.type
_entity.pdbx_description
1 polymer ?
#
loop_
_entity_poly.entity_id
_entity_poly.type
_entity_poly.pdbx_seq_one_letter_code
_entity_poly.pdbx_strand_id
1 'polypeptide(L)'
;MGRRLGSLRLASVPWSQDQEFVYGEHEGLPLLKRNCAPRDLLATARQLRARGLRPGGKDPVAVLVTKHPASGKTNFSSLWQISECVPVRPQTPAKRASIARATASRRVCRDCGERAWKDLPYRFGRRCEACRYDLGLVDVDDELHELLVGEPTLSAAEHAALDQALVDEREAAALAPVIPLPRRAEVPAPARFRGAVMAS
;
A
#
# COMPACT_ATOMS: atom_id res chain seq x y z
N MET A 1 25.28 0.94 -15.60
CA MET A 1 25.71 2.35 -15.74
C MET A 1 24.62 3.26 -15.18
N GLY A 2 24.81 3.81 -13.98
CA GLY A 2 23.86 4.76 -13.41
C GLY A 2 23.94 6.08 -14.16
N ARG A 3 22.88 6.47 -14.88
CA ARG A 3 22.77 7.83 -15.43
C ARG A 3 23.07 8.81 -14.29
N ARG A 4 24.08 9.67 -14.46
CA ARG A 4 24.27 10.79 -13.54
C ARG A 4 22.94 11.54 -13.54
N LEU A 5 22.40 11.81 -12.35
CA LEU A 5 21.30 12.76 -12.26
C LEU A 5 21.82 14.07 -12.86
N GLY A 6 21.01 14.76 -13.66
CA GLY A 6 21.41 16.01 -14.27
C GLY A 6 21.95 17.00 -13.23
N SER A 7 22.76 17.94 -13.69
CA SER A 7 23.19 19.06 -12.87
C SER A 7 21.96 19.84 -12.40
N LEU A 8 22.05 20.38 -11.18
CA LEU A 8 21.04 21.29 -10.67
C LEU A 8 21.03 22.55 -11.55
N ARG A 9 19.87 22.91 -12.09
CA ARG A 9 19.69 24.10 -12.92
C ARG A 9 18.37 24.79 -12.60
N LEU A 10 18.29 26.08 -12.90
CA LEU A 10 17.03 26.80 -12.91
C LEU A 10 16.28 26.50 -14.20
N ALA A 11 14.98 26.23 -14.10
CA ALA A 11 14.10 25.99 -15.23
C ALA A 11 12.73 26.64 -14.99
N SER A 12 12.07 27.06 -16.06
CA SER A 12 10.65 27.39 -16.00
C SER A 12 9.86 26.08 -15.79
N VAL A 13 8.93 26.10 -14.84
CA VAL A 13 8.16 24.93 -14.43
C VAL A 13 6.66 25.22 -14.48
N PRO A 14 5.80 24.22 -14.77
CA PRO A 14 4.35 24.46 -14.90
C PRO A 14 3.63 24.92 -13.61
N TRP A 15 4.20 24.65 -12.43
CA TRP A 15 3.53 24.87 -11.14
C TRP A 15 3.94 26.16 -10.42
N SER A 16 4.86 26.95 -10.97
CA SER A 16 5.34 28.20 -10.38
C SER A 16 5.53 29.28 -11.44
N GLN A 17 5.31 30.54 -11.05
CA GLN A 17 5.60 31.69 -11.90
C GLN A 17 7.09 32.00 -11.96
N ASP A 18 7.84 31.57 -10.93
CA ASP A 18 9.28 31.74 -10.84
C ASP A 18 10.02 30.55 -11.46
N GLN A 19 11.30 30.76 -11.77
CA GLN A 19 12.18 29.65 -12.14
C GLN A 19 12.51 28.80 -10.90
N GLU A 20 12.38 27.48 -11.03
CA GLU A 20 12.68 26.54 -9.96
C GLU A 20 13.90 25.68 -10.25
N PHE A 21 14.53 25.20 -9.18
CA PHE A 21 15.67 24.31 -9.25
C PHE A 21 15.25 22.87 -9.59
N VAL A 22 15.72 22.38 -10.73
CA VAL A 22 15.48 21.02 -11.24
C VAL A 22 16.80 20.29 -11.47
N TYR A 23 16.79 18.96 -11.35
CA TYR A 23 17.97 18.09 -11.51
C TYR A 23 18.08 17.48 -12.91
N GLY A 24 17.70 18.26 -13.92
CA GLY A 24 17.63 17.83 -15.33
C GLY A 24 16.21 17.48 -15.76
N GLU A 25 16.11 16.62 -16.76
CA GLU A 25 14.84 16.20 -17.37
C GLU A 25 14.78 14.66 -17.46
N HIS A 26 13.56 14.13 -17.40
CA HIS A 26 13.25 12.73 -17.63
C HIS A 26 12.00 12.65 -18.49
N GLU A 27 12.11 12.06 -19.67
CA GLU A 27 10.99 11.95 -20.63
C GLU A 27 10.39 13.33 -21.00
N GLY A 28 11.24 14.36 -21.10
CA GLY A 28 10.81 15.74 -21.38
C GLY A 28 10.20 16.47 -20.18
N LEU A 29 10.11 15.83 -19.02
CA LEU A 29 9.57 16.42 -17.80
C LEU A 29 10.68 16.84 -16.82
N PRO A 30 10.51 17.94 -16.06
CA PRO A 30 11.41 18.33 -15.00
C PRO A 30 11.68 17.19 -14.00
N LEU A 31 12.96 16.93 -13.72
CA LEU A 31 13.39 15.90 -12.77
C LEU A 31 13.66 16.51 -11.39
N LEU A 32 12.90 16.09 -10.39
CA LEU A 32 13.04 16.55 -9.00
C LEU A 32 13.61 15.43 -8.14
N LYS A 33 14.52 15.76 -7.21
CA LYS A 33 14.99 14.79 -6.21
C LYS A 33 13.98 14.67 -5.06
N ARG A 34 14.05 13.54 -4.35
CA ARG A 34 13.37 13.37 -3.06
C ARG A 34 13.64 14.58 -2.14
N ASN A 35 12.59 15.15 -1.57
CA ASN A 35 12.57 16.34 -0.72
C ASN A 35 12.83 17.70 -1.40
N CYS A 36 12.99 17.74 -2.73
CA CYS A 36 13.10 19.00 -3.47
C CYS A 36 11.77 19.47 -4.07
N ALA A 37 10.80 18.56 -4.27
CA ALA A 37 9.50 18.92 -4.79
C ALA A 37 8.63 19.65 -3.74
N PRO A 38 7.99 20.79 -4.08
CA PRO A 38 7.02 21.46 -3.22
C PRO A 38 5.85 20.52 -2.88
N ARG A 39 5.66 20.22 -1.59
CA ARG A 39 4.70 19.18 -1.12
C ARG A 39 3.25 19.66 -1.05
N ASP A 40 3.09 20.96 -1.04
CA ASP A 40 1.85 21.73 -1.09
C ASP A 40 1.31 21.83 -2.51
N LEU A 41 2.18 21.93 -3.52
CA LEU A 41 1.80 22.06 -4.94
C LEU A 41 1.81 20.74 -5.70
N LEU A 42 2.80 19.86 -5.44
CA LEU A 42 2.98 18.61 -6.17
C LEU A 42 2.75 17.37 -5.31
N ALA A 43 2.15 16.36 -5.92
CA ALA A 43 1.93 15.07 -5.28
C ALA A 43 2.08 13.90 -6.26
N THR A 44 2.60 12.78 -5.75
CA THR A 44 2.55 11.49 -6.44
C THR A 44 1.13 10.92 -6.43
N ALA A 45 0.81 10.00 -7.34
CA ALA A 45 -0.49 9.32 -7.38
C ALA A 45 -0.88 8.68 -6.04
N ARG A 46 0.11 8.15 -5.30
CA ARG A 46 -0.11 7.58 -3.96
C ARG A 46 -0.48 8.66 -2.93
N GLN A 47 0.20 9.81 -2.96
CA GLN A 47 -0.09 10.93 -2.08
C GLN A 47 -1.45 11.57 -2.40
N LEU A 48 -1.82 11.67 -3.68
CA LEU A 48 -3.16 12.13 -4.07
C LEU A 48 -4.26 11.21 -3.53
N ARG A 49 -4.10 9.89 -3.67
CA ARG A 49 -5.07 8.92 -3.11
C ARG A 49 -5.23 9.07 -1.60
N ALA A 50 -4.14 9.29 -0.87
CA ALA A 50 -4.20 9.54 0.58
C ALA A 50 -4.98 10.83 0.93
N ARG A 51 -5.06 11.79 0.01
CA ARG A 51 -5.86 13.02 0.12
C ARG A 51 -7.27 12.89 -0.48
N GLY A 52 -7.68 11.69 -0.91
CA GLY A 52 -8.97 11.49 -1.58
C GLY A 52 -9.04 12.10 -2.99
N LEU A 53 -7.89 12.36 -3.62
CA LEU A 53 -7.77 12.94 -4.96
C LEU A 53 -7.26 11.90 -5.98
N ARG A 54 -7.53 12.16 -7.27
CA ARG A 54 -6.98 11.44 -8.42
C ARG A 54 -6.52 12.44 -9.49
N PRO A 55 -5.56 12.05 -10.37
CA PRO A 55 -5.06 12.92 -11.44
C PRO A 55 -6.12 13.43 -12.44
N GLY A 56 -7.31 12.83 -12.47
CA GLY A 56 -8.40 13.33 -13.33
C GLY A 56 -8.19 13.16 -14.84
N GLY A 57 -7.16 12.43 -15.28
CA GLY A 57 -6.77 12.33 -16.70
C GLY A 57 -5.73 13.35 -17.13
N LYS A 58 -5.14 14.10 -16.19
CA LYS A 58 -4.02 15.01 -16.44
C LYS A 58 -2.72 14.24 -16.58
N ASP A 59 -1.88 14.71 -17.50
CA ASP A 59 -0.51 14.28 -17.63
C ASP A 59 0.34 14.76 -16.45
N PRO A 60 1.38 14.01 -16.06
CA PRO A 60 2.27 14.44 -14.99
C PRO A 60 3.10 15.66 -15.41
N VAL A 61 3.32 16.57 -14.45
CA VAL A 61 4.05 17.83 -14.68
C VAL A 61 5.55 17.72 -14.35
N ALA A 62 5.93 16.71 -13.58
CA ALA A 62 7.32 16.46 -13.20
C ALA A 62 7.53 14.98 -12.85
N VAL A 63 8.80 14.58 -12.74
CA VAL A 63 9.21 13.26 -12.29
C VAL A 63 10.06 13.38 -11.04
N LEU A 64 9.69 12.65 -9.99
CA LEU A 64 10.47 12.50 -8.78
C LEU A 64 11.44 11.33 -8.92
N VAL A 65 12.72 11.56 -8.67
CA VAL A 65 13.72 10.50 -8.57
C VAL A 65 14.11 10.22 -7.12
N THR A 66 14.02 8.95 -6.76
CA THR A 66 14.46 8.43 -5.46
C THR A 66 15.55 7.40 -5.67
N LYS A 67 16.76 7.70 -5.18
CA LYS A 67 17.86 6.76 -5.10
C LYS A 67 17.81 6.04 -3.76
N HIS A 68 18.00 4.73 -3.75
CA HIS A 68 18.01 3.89 -2.57
C HIS A 68 19.44 3.32 -2.38
N PRO A 69 20.33 4.02 -1.65
CA PRO A 69 21.76 3.67 -1.58
C PRO A 69 22.02 2.23 -1.13
N ALA A 70 21.28 1.76 -0.13
CA ALA A 70 21.41 0.40 0.40
C ALA A 70 21.12 -0.71 -0.62
N SER A 71 20.22 -0.45 -1.59
CA SER A 71 19.83 -1.44 -2.59
C SER A 71 20.38 -1.15 -3.99
N GLY A 72 21.04 -0.01 -4.19
CA GLY A 72 21.45 0.50 -5.50
C GLY A 72 20.29 0.88 -6.44
N LYS A 73 19.02 0.67 -6.06
CA LYS A 73 17.85 0.91 -6.91
C LYS A 73 17.57 2.40 -7.07
N THR A 74 17.11 2.78 -8.26
CA THR A 74 16.62 4.14 -8.55
C THR A 74 15.18 4.04 -9.05
N ASN A 75 14.28 4.71 -8.34
CA ASN A 75 12.86 4.74 -8.67
C ASN A 75 12.48 6.11 -9.22
N PHE A 76 11.65 6.11 -10.24
CA PHE A 76 11.03 7.30 -10.81
C PHE A 76 9.55 7.29 -10.43
N SER A 77 9.01 8.44 -10.08
CA SER A 77 7.60 8.57 -9.71
C SER A 77 7.05 9.86 -10.28
N SER A 78 6.00 9.74 -11.10
CA SER A 78 5.35 10.90 -11.69
C SER A 78 4.71 11.79 -10.61
N LEU A 79 4.75 13.10 -10.83
CA LEU A 79 4.18 14.13 -9.98
C LEU A 79 3.09 14.87 -10.75
N TRP A 80 2.00 15.16 -10.04
CA TRP A 80 0.88 15.94 -10.52
C TRP A 80 0.70 17.16 -9.65
N GLN A 81 0.18 18.22 -10.27
CA GLN A 81 -0.20 19.43 -9.54
C GLN A 81 -1.53 19.20 -8.81
N ILE A 82 -1.55 19.50 -7.52
CA ILE A 82 -2.67 19.17 -6.63
C ILE A 82 -3.92 20.00 -6.98
N SER A 83 -3.75 21.26 -7.37
CA SER A 83 -4.84 22.17 -7.74
C SER A 83 -5.66 21.70 -8.96
N GLU A 84 -5.04 20.92 -9.85
CA GLU A 84 -5.70 20.39 -11.04
C GLU A 84 -6.30 18.99 -10.84
N CYS A 85 -6.04 18.38 -9.70
CA CYS A 85 -6.54 17.05 -9.38
C CYS A 85 -8.01 17.11 -8.96
N VAL A 86 -8.72 16.02 -9.21
CA VAL A 86 -10.15 15.91 -8.92
C VAL A 86 -10.40 14.90 -7.81
N PRO A 87 -11.49 15.01 -7.03
CA PRO A 87 -11.85 13.99 -6.06
C PRO A 87 -11.95 12.59 -6.66
N VAL A 88 -11.53 11.60 -5.87
CA VAL A 88 -11.75 10.18 -6.20
C VAL A 88 -13.25 9.93 -6.25
N ARG A 89 -13.72 9.29 -7.31
CA ARG A 89 -15.14 8.90 -7.42
C ARG A 89 -15.46 7.96 -6.24
N PRO A 90 -16.46 8.29 -5.41
CA PRO A 90 -16.85 7.42 -4.32
C PRO A 90 -17.35 6.08 -4.86
N GLN A 91 -17.10 5.03 -4.11
CA GLN A 91 -17.54 3.69 -4.51
C GLN A 91 -19.06 3.60 -4.38
N THR A 92 -19.75 3.27 -5.47
CA THR A 92 -21.21 3.08 -5.43
C THR A 92 -21.57 1.86 -4.59
N PRO A 93 -22.76 1.83 -3.94
CA PRO A 93 -23.24 0.64 -3.23
C PRO A 93 -23.26 -0.62 -4.10
N ALA A 94 -23.70 -0.49 -5.37
CA ALA A 94 -23.69 -1.60 -6.31
C ALA A 94 -22.28 -2.16 -6.57
N LYS A 95 -21.27 -1.27 -6.70
CA LYS A 95 -19.88 -1.68 -6.86
C LYS A 95 -19.32 -2.35 -5.59
N ARG A 96 -19.71 -1.87 -4.39
CA ARG A 96 -19.39 -2.54 -3.12
C ARG A 96 -19.96 -3.96 -3.07
N ALA A 97 -21.24 -4.13 -3.40
CA ALA A 97 -21.88 -5.44 -3.44
C ALA A 97 -21.23 -6.38 -4.47
N SER A 98 -20.88 -5.87 -5.65
CA SER A 98 -20.17 -6.63 -6.68
C SER A 98 -18.79 -7.12 -6.20
N ILE A 99 -18.00 -6.24 -5.57
CA ILE A 99 -16.69 -6.62 -5.00
C ILE A 99 -16.86 -7.63 -3.87
N ALA A 100 -17.85 -7.46 -2.99
CA ALA A 100 -18.12 -8.41 -1.91
C ALA A 100 -18.49 -9.80 -2.48
N ARG A 101 -19.34 -9.86 -3.51
CA ARG A 101 -19.67 -11.11 -4.22
C ARG A 101 -18.45 -11.72 -4.89
N ALA A 102 -17.62 -10.91 -5.54
CA ALA A 102 -16.38 -11.38 -6.16
C ALA A 102 -15.41 -11.94 -5.12
N THR A 103 -15.27 -11.31 -3.95
CA THR A 103 -14.44 -11.83 -2.85
C THR A 103 -15.01 -13.12 -2.29
N ALA A 104 -16.34 -13.20 -2.10
CA ALA A 104 -16.98 -14.43 -1.64
C ALA A 104 -16.77 -15.58 -2.64
N SER A 105 -16.90 -15.36 -3.95
CA SER A 105 -16.70 -16.41 -4.95
C SER A 105 -15.26 -16.90 -5.05
N ARG A 106 -14.28 -16.08 -4.65
CA ARG A 106 -12.88 -16.53 -4.54
C ARG A 106 -12.65 -17.53 -3.41
N ARG A 107 -13.55 -17.59 -2.44
CA ARG A 107 -13.45 -18.44 -1.24
C ARG A 107 -14.31 -19.69 -1.30
N VAL A 108 -15.20 -19.81 -2.28
CA VAL A 108 -16.09 -20.96 -2.43
C VAL A 108 -15.38 -22.04 -3.25
N CYS A 109 -15.27 -23.24 -2.69
CA CYS A 109 -14.71 -24.41 -3.37
C CYS A 109 -15.60 -24.80 -4.54
N ARG A 110 -15.00 -25.07 -5.71
CA ARG A 110 -15.76 -25.49 -6.90
C ARG A 110 -16.29 -26.93 -6.85
N ASP A 111 -15.76 -27.78 -5.96
CA ASP A 111 -16.18 -29.18 -5.85
C ASP A 111 -17.23 -29.37 -4.75
N CYS A 112 -16.89 -29.01 -3.52
CA CYS A 112 -17.79 -29.20 -2.37
C CYS A 112 -18.69 -27.99 -2.07
N GLY A 113 -18.44 -26.82 -2.68
CA GLY A 113 -19.22 -25.60 -2.44
C GLY A 113 -18.95 -24.91 -1.10
N GLU A 114 -18.05 -25.47 -0.28
CA GLU A 114 -17.73 -24.92 1.04
C GLU A 114 -16.96 -23.58 0.94
N ARG A 115 -17.23 -22.67 1.89
CA ARG A 115 -16.59 -21.37 1.95
C ARG A 115 -15.39 -21.41 2.89
N ALA A 116 -14.19 -21.24 2.33
CA ALA A 116 -12.95 -21.13 3.09
C ALA A 116 -12.82 -19.77 3.80
N TRP A 117 -12.03 -19.76 4.88
CA TRP A 117 -11.69 -18.55 5.63
C TRP A 117 -10.75 -17.63 4.83
N LYS A 118 -9.86 -18.20 4.00
CA LYS A 118 -8.95 -17.51 3.06
C LYS A 118 -9.39 -17.63 1.61
N ASP A 119 -8.85 -16.77 0.74
CA ASP A 119 -9.06 -16.86 -0.71
C ASP A 119 -8.45 -18.17 -1.24
N LEU A 120 -9.25 -18.98 -1.94
CA LEU A 120 -8.78 -20.25 -2.47
C LEU A 120 -7.82 -20.03 -3.66
N PRO A 121 -6.77 -20.85 -3.78
CA PRO A 121 -5.74 -20.67 -4.77
C PRO A 121 -6.29 -20.83 -6.19
N TYR A 122 -5.98 -19.85 -7.06
CA TYR A 122 -6.42 -19.86 -8.45
C TYR A 122 -5.79 -21.01 -9.26
N ARG A 123 -4.51 -21.29 -9.01
CA ARG A 123 -3.71 -22.37 -9.59
C ARG A 123 -4.40 -23.74 -9.56
N PHE A 124 -5.13 -24.04 -8.48
CA PHE A 124 -5.84 -25.31 -8.28
C PHE A 124 -7.34 -25.20 -8.58
N GLY A 125 -7.74 -24.21 -9.38
CA GLY A 125 -9.12 -24.03 -9.81
C GLY A 125 -10.07 -23.57 -8.70
N ARG A 126 -9.57 -22.92 -7.64
CA ARG A 126 -10.35 -22.53 -6.44
C ARG A 126 -11.01 -23.73 -5.75
N ARG A 127 -10.16 -24.67 -5.30
CA ARG A 127 -10.56 -25.84 -4.51
C ARG A 127 -10.03 -25.71 -3.08
N CYS A 128 -10.79 -26.19 -2.10
CA CYS A 128 -10.34 -26.25 -0.71
C CYS A 128 -9.24 -27.30 -0.54
N GLU A 129 -8.50 -27.23 0.56
CA GLU A 129 -7.38 -28.11 0.85
C GLU A 129 -7.82 -29.60 0.92
N ALA A 130 -8.95 -29.90 1.54
CA ALA A 130 -9.51 -31.27 1.58
C ALA A 130 -9.81 -31.83 0.18
N CYS A 131 -10.54 -31.10 -0.68
CA CYS A 131 -10.81 -31.59 -2.05
C CYS A 131 -9.54 -31.70 -2.89
N ARG A 132 -8.53 -30.84 -2.65
CA ARG A 132 -7.24 -30.95 -3.32
C ARG A 132 -6.50 -32.21 -2.90
N TYR A 133 -6.54 -32.55 -1.63
CA TYR A 133 -5.99 -33.79 -1.09
C TYR A 133 -6.62 -35.02 -1.74
N ASP A 134 -7.95 -35.11 -1.74
CA ASP A 134 -8.68 -36.24 -2.33
C ASP A 134 -8.41 -36.42 -3.82
N LEU A 135 -8.13 -35.32 -4.53
CA LEU A 135 -7.83 -35.32 -5.97
C LEU A 135 -6.34 -35.52 -6.28
N GLY A 136 -5.48 -35.66 -5.27
CA GLY A 136 -4.03 -35.73 -5.46
C GLY A 136 -3.41 -34.45 -6.04
N LEU A 137 -4.09 -33.30 -5.90
CA LEU A 137 -3.64 -31.98 -6.35
C LEU A 137 -2.88 -31.23 -5.24
N VAL A 138 -1.96 -31.95 -4.59
CA VAL A 138 -1.11 -31.45 -3.50
C VAL A 138 0.22 -30.99 -4.12
N ASP A 139 0.61 -29.76 -3.83
CA ASP A 139 1.93 -29.22 -4.17
C ASP A 139 2.95 -29.53 -3.07
N VAL A 140 4.23 -29.56 -3.43
CA VAL A 140 5.33 -29.66 -2.44
C VAL A 140 5.36 -28.46 -1.50
N ASP A 141 4.87 -27.30 -1.95
CA ASP A 141 4.77 -26.06 -1.18
C ASP A 141 3.40 -25.88 -0.48
N ASP A 142 2.50 -26.87 -0.51
CA ASP A 142 1.26 -26.76 0.27
C ASP A 142 1.55 -26.90 1.76
N GLU A 143 0.89 -26.06 2.58
CA GLU A 143 0.84 -26.21 4.04
C GLU A 143 0.37 -27.62 4.47
N LEU A 144 -0.35 -28.33 3.59
CA LEU A 144 -0.79 -29.72 3.78
C LEU A 144 0.34 -30.76 3.60
N HIS A 145 1.39 -30.46 2.84
CA HIS A 145 2.49 -31.38 2.55
C HIS A 145 3.35 -31.62 3.79
N GLU A 146 3.54 -30.60 4.64
CA GLU A 146 4.20 -30.75 5.94
C GLU A 146 3.34 -31.55 6.94
N LEU A 147 2.00 -31.44 6.87
CA LEU A 147 1.07 -32.16 7.74
C LEU A 147 0.88 -33.65 7.35
N LEU A 148 1.31 -34.06 6.16
CA LEU A 148 1.24 -35.46 5.71
C LEU A 148 2.43 -36.32 6.15
N VAL A 149 3.50 -35.70 6.68
CA VAL A 149 4.72 -36.40 7.11
C VAL A 149 4.87 -36.40 8.65
N GLY A 150 3.96 -35.77 9.39
CA GLY A 150 3.93 -35.78 10.85
C GLY A 150 2.55 -36.10 11.39
N GLU A 151 2.48 -36.75 12.55
CA GLU A 151 1.23 -36.87 13.29
C GLU A 151 0.68 -35.46 13.57
N PRO A 152 -0.60 -35.19 13.26
CA PRO A 152 -1.17 -33.88 13.52
C PRO A 152 -1.07 -33.56 15.01
N THR A 153 -0.51 -32.40 15.34
CA THR A 153 -0.32 -31.97 16.73
C THR A 153 -1.63 -31.68 17.44
N LEU A 154 -2.73 -31.50 16.68
CA LEU A 154 -4.07 -31.23 17.16
C LEU A 154 -5.10 -32.07 16.40
N SER A 155 -6.07 -32.60 17.13
CA SER A 155 -7.26 -33.25 16.58
C SER A 155 -8.21 -32.26 15.89
N ALA A 156 -9.11 -32.77 15.05
CA ALA A 156 -10.14 -31.96 14.40
C ALA A 156 -11.03 -31.18 15.40
N ALA A 157 -11.27 -31.74 16.59
CA ALA A 157 -12.03 -31.08 17.66
C ALA A 157 -11.25 -29.91 18.28
N GLU A 158 -9.94 -30.06 18.45
CA GLU A 158 -9.07 -28.99 18.96
C GLU A 158 -8.92 -27.86 17.94
N HIS A 159 -8.87 -28.18 16.64
CA HIS A 159 -8.93 -27.17 15.58
C HIS A 159 -10.24 -26.38 15.56
N ALA A 160 -11.39 -27.05 15.69
CA ALA A 160 -12.69 -26.38 15.75
C ALA A 160 -12.81 -25.45 16.97
N ALA A 161 -12.20 -25.83 18.11
CA ALA A 161 -12.18 -25.02 19.31
C ALA A 161 -11.31 -23.75 19.15
N LEU A 162 -10.18 -23.83 18.45
CA LEU A 162 -9.34 -22.66 18.14
C LEU A 162 -10.05 -21.68 17.20
N ASP A 163 -10.75 -22.19 16.18
CA ASP A 163 -11.53 -21.35 15.27
C ASP A 163 -12.67 -20.64 15.99
N GLN A 164 -13.38 -21.33 16.88
CA GLN A 164 -14.42 -20.71 17.70
C GLN A 164 -13.83 -19.65 18.64
N ALA A 165 -12.70 -19.93 19.28
CA ALA A 165 -12.01 -18.95 20.12
C ALA A 165 -11.57 -17.70 19.33
N LEU A 166 -11.08 -17.86 18.09
CA LEU A 166 -10.73 -16.73 17.22
C LEU A 166 -11.94 -15.95 16.75
N VAL A 167 -13.07 -16.61 16.50
CA VAL A 167 -14.35 -15.95 16.21
C VAL A 167 -14.82 -15.16 17.42
N ASP A 168 -14.79 -15.76 18.60
CA ASP A 168 -15.19 -15.13 19.87
C ASP A 168 -14.27 -13.95 20.23
N GLU A 169 -12.95 -14.05 20.01
CA GLU A 169 -12.00 -12.95 20.17
C GLU A 169 -12.25 -11.80 19.18
N ARG A 170 -12.62 -12.12 17.94
CA ARG A 170 -12.93 -11.11 16.91
C ARG A 170 -14.27 -10.44 17.16
N GLU A 171 -15.26 -11.18 17.64
CA GLU A 171 -16.56 -10.64 18.05
C GLU A 171 -16.40 -9.78 19.32
N ALA A 172 -15.60 -10.24 20.29
CA ALA A 172 -15.23 -9.44 21.47
C ALA A 172 -14.45 -8.17 21.08
N ALA A 173 -13.52 -8.25 20.13
CA ALA A 173 -12.79 -7.09 19.61
C ALA A 173 -13.67 -6.16 18.76
N ALA A 174 -14.72 -6.67 18.12
CA ALA A 174 -15.71 -5.88 17.39
C ALA A 174 -16.73 -5.18 18.31
N LEU A 175 -17.01 -5.76 19.48
CA LEU A 175 -17.86 -5.21 20.54
C LEU A 175 -17.08 -4.31 21.51
N ALA A 176 -15.76 -4.42 21.56
CA ALA A 176 -14.92 -3.52 22.35
C ALA A 176 -15.09 -2.08 21.81
N PRO A 177 -15.37 -1.08 22.67
CA PRO A 177 -15.42 0.30 22.21
C PRO A 177 -14.07 0.64 21.60
N VAL A 178 -14.08 1.22 20.39
CA VAL A 178 -12.87 1.74 19.75
C VAL A 178 -12.22 2.71 20.72
N ILE A 179 -11.15 2.27 21.38
CA ILE A 179 -10.36 3.11 22.26
C ILE A 179 -9.86 4.26 21.37
N PRO A 180 -10.31 5.51 21.58
CA PRO A 180 -9.81 6.60 20.78
C PRO A 180 -8.30 6.67 20.99
N LEU A 181 -7.53 6.52 19.91
CA LEU A 181 -6.10 6.73 19.94
C LEU A 181 -5.85 8.08 20.64
N PRO A 182 -4.97 8.15 21.66
CA PRO A 182 -4.68 9.42 22.29
C PRO A 182 -4.25 10.38 21.18
N ARG A 183 -4.95 11.51 21.05
CA ARG A 183 -4.47 12.60 20.20
C ARG A 183 -3.01 12.80 20.61
N ARG A 184 -2.08 12.67 19.65
CA ARG A 184 -0.66 12.94 19.90
C ARG A 184 -0.60 14.24 20.69
N ALA A 185 -0.16 14.16 21.94
CA ALA A 185 0.15 15.35 22.70
C ALA A 185 1.05 16.21 21.80
N GLU A 186 0.67 17.46 21.62
CA GLU A 186 1.49 18.43 20.89
C GLU A 186 2.89 18.35 21.47
N VAL A 187 3.84 17.86 20.66
CA VAL A 187 5.24 17.86 21.04
C VAL A 187 5.61 19.34 21.13
N PRO A 188 5.94 19.89 22.32
CA PRO A 188 6.32 21.29 22.41
C PRO A 188 7.54 21.51 21.52
N ALA A 189 7.48 22.56 20.71
CA ALA A 189 8.53 22.91 19.78
C ALA A 189 9.89 22.96 20.51
N PRO A 190 10.97 22.39 19.94
CA PRO A 190 12.27 22.44 20.59
C PRO A 190 12.67 23.91 20.80
N ALA A 191 13.11 24.23 22.02
CA ALA A 191 13.60 25.55 22.35
C ALA A 191 14.70 25.96 21.37
N ARG A 192 14.51 27.09 20.69
CA ARG A 192 15.52 27.66 19.78
C ARG A 192 16.77 27.96 20.61
N PHE A 193 17.85 27.23 20.34
CA PHE A 193 19.17 27.56 20.87
C PHE A 193 19.57 28.93 20.32
N ARG A 194 19.48 29.98 21.15
CA ARG A 194 20.08 31.28 20.82
C ARG A 194 21.58 31.12 21.04
N GLY A 195 22.34 31.11 19.94
CA GLY A 195 23.80 31.13 20.00
C GLY A 195 24.26 32.32 20.82
N ALA A 196 25.02 32.06 21.88
CA ALA A 196 25.78 33.08 22.57
C ALA A 196 26.92 33.52 21.64
N VAL A 197 26.84 34.76 21.18
CA VAL A 197 27.97 35.47 20.58
C VAL A 197 28.95 35.73 21.70
N MET A 198 30.09 35.01 21.71
CA MET A 198 31.22 35.35 22.57
C MET A 198 31.88 36.59 21.97
N ALA A 199 31.80 37.70 22.70
CA ALA A 199 32.60 38.88 22.47
C ALA A 199 33.95 38.73 23.19
N SER A 200 34.99 39.22 22.50
CA SER A 200 36.38 39.45 22.94
C SER A 200 37.33 38.25 22.93
#